data_AF-A0A1H6V6D0-F1
#
_entry.id   AF-A0A1H6V6D0-F1
#
_cell.length_a   1.000
_cell.length_b   1.000
_cell.length_c   1.000
_cell.angle_alpha   90.00
_cell.angle_beta   90.00
_cell.angle_gamma   90.00
#
_symmetry.space_group_name_H-M   'P 1'
#
loop_
_entity.id
_entity.type
_entity.pdbx_description
1 polymer ?
#
loop_
_entity_poly.entity_id
_entity_poly.type
_entity_poly.pdbx_seq_one_letter_code
_entity_poly.pdbx_strand_id
1 'polypeptide(L)'
;MPPLRALLTLALVAPLAACASPVPVDAAPYAADPDCARVMLAVPDVLGGLEYHETTSQATATWGDEFPLVMRCGVEPPGPSTEQCLSIEGTGGTVDWLVIDEDERWRAVSFGRSPAVELLVPKERAQDAVGDVLAEASAAVSRAPSNGLECR
;
A
#
# COMPACT_ATOMS: atom_id res chain seq x y z
N MET A 1 59.83 -25.15 32.38
CA MET A 1 59.31 -24.43 31.19
C MET A 1 57.85 -24.87 31.01
N PRO A 2 56.85 -23.99 31.20
CA PRO A 2 55.45 -24.39 31.11
C PRO A 2 55.00 -24.52 29.64
N PRO A 3 53.99 -25.35 29.33
CA PRO A 3 53.52 -25.56 27.98
C PRO A 3 52.61 -24.41 27.53
N LEU A 4 52.90 -23.85 26.36
CA LEU A 4 52.15 -22.78 25.71
C LEU A 4 50.80 -23.35 25.22
N ARG A 5 49.70 -23.00 25.89
CA ARG A 5 48.34 -23.35 25.44
C ARG A 5 47.91 -22.39 24.33
N ALA A 6 47.81 -22.90 23.10
CA ALA A 6 47.25 -22.17 21.97
C ALA A 6 45.74 -21.98 22.19
N LEU A 7 45.31 -20.74 22.43
CA LEU A 7 43.91 -20.36 22.44
C LEU A 7 43.42 -20.24 20.98
N LEU A 8 42.64 -21.22 20.50
CA LEU A 8 41.85 -21.06 19.29
C LEU A 8 40.71 -20.06 19.59
N THR A 9 40.84 -18.83 19.10
CA THR A 9 39.72 -17.88 19.01
C THR A 9 38.78 -18.31 17.88
N LEU A 10 37.67 -18.94 18.25
CA LEU A 10 36.56 -19.21 17.35
C LEU A 10 35.85 -17.89 17.05
N ALA A 11 36.18 -17.25 15.92
CA ALA A 11 35.52 -16.04 15.47
C ALA A 11 34.09 -16.39 15.04
N LEU A 12 33.12 -16.09 15.91
CA LEU A 12 31.71 -16.26 15.65
C LEU A 12 31.28 -15.18 14.64
N VAL A 13 31.25 -15.55 13.35
CA VAL A 13 30.71 -14.69 12.29
C VAL A 13 29.18 -14.69 12.44
N ALA A 14 28.66 -13.75 13.22
CA ALA A 14 27.23 -13.50 13.25
C ALA A 14 26.82 -12.90 11.90
N PRO A 15 25.82 -13.46 11.19
CA PRO A 15 25.30 -12.82 9.99
C PRO A 15 24.71 -11.47 10.43
N LEU A 16 25.23 -10.37 9.86
CA LEU A 16 24.56 -9.09 9.98
C LEU A 16 23.24 -9.21 9.21
N ALA A 17 22.12 -9.11 9.91
CA ALA A 17 20.84 -8.89 9.25
C ALA A 17 20.97 -7.59 8.44
N ALA A 18 20.93 -7.69 7.11
CA ALA A 18 20.88 -6.53 6.26
C ALA A 18 19.49 -5.92 6.42
N CYS A 19 19.40 -4.72 7.00
CA CYS A 19 18.16 -3.96 7.01
C CYS A 19 17.78 -3.68 5.55
N ALA A 20 16.61 -4.16 5.11
CA ALA A 20 16.07 -3.78 3.81
C ALA A 20 15.90 -2.25 3.78
N SER A 21 16.31 -1.62 2.68
CA SER A 21 16.13 -0.17 2.54
C SER A 21 14.67 0.12 2.19
N PRO A 22 14.00 1.07 2.87
CA PRO A 22 12.64 1.44 2.52
C PRO A 22 12.53 1.94 1.08
N VAL A 23 11.41 1.62 0.43
CA VAL A 23 11.13 2.03 -0.95
C VAL A 23 10.73 3.51 -0.97
N PRO A 24 11.36 4.34 -1.83
CA PRO A 24 10.97 5.74 -1.95
C PRO A 24 9.59 5.87 -2.57
N VAL A 25 8.65 6.45 -1.81
CA VAL A 25 7.29 6.78 -2.27
C VAL A 25 6.97 8.19 -1.80
N ASP A 26 6.42 9.02 -2.67
CA ASP A 26 6.01 10.38 -2.29
C ASP A 26 4.76 10.35 -1.42
N ALA A 27 4.76 11.14 -0.33
CA ALA A 27 3.58 11.36 0.47
C ALA A 27 2.45 11.99 -0.36
N ALA A 28 1.19 11.69 -0.02
CA ALA A 28 0.05 12.42 -0.55
C ALA A 28 -0.10 13.81 0.11
N PRO A 29 -0.79 14.79 -0.53
CA PRO A 29 -0.93 16.15 0.00
C PRO A 29 -1.46 16.22 1.44
N TYR A 30 -2.35 15.29 1.80
CA TYR A 30 -2.98 15.19 3.12
C TYR A 30 -2.55 13.93 3.88
N ALA A 31 -1.35 13.40 3.62
CA ALA A 31 -0.80 12.22 4.31
C ALA A 31 -0.65 12.37 5.83
N ALA A 32 -0.75 13.60 6.36
CA ALA A 32 -0.74 13.89 7.80
C ALA A 32 -2.13 13.86 8.44
N ASP A 33 -3.20 13.62 7.66
CA ASP A 33 -4.55 13.47 8.20
C ASP A 33 -4.59 12.29 9.20
N PRO A 34 -5.09 12.51 10.43
CA PRO A 34 -5.10 11.46 11.46
C PRO A 34 -5.93 10.23 11.06
N ASP A 35 -6.89 10.36 10.15
CA ASP A 35 -7.70 9.23 9.71
C ASP A 35 -6.94 8.29 8.78
N CYS A 36 -5.85 8.74 8.15
CA CYS A 36 -4.93 7.84 7.47
C CYS A 36 -4.28 6.84 8.42
N ALA A 37 -4.10 7.15 9.71
CA ALA A 37 -3.58 6.17 10.66
C ALA A 37 -4.51 4.95 10.79
N ARG A 38 -5.84 5.16 10.76
CA ARG A 38 -6.82 4.07 10.82
C ARG A 38 -6.79 3.19 9.57
N VAL A 39 -6.55 3.79 8.41
CA VAL A 39 -6.36 3.06 7.14
C VAL A 39 -5.08 2.26 7.21
N MET A 40 -3.94 2.90 7.53
CA MET A 40 -2.62 2.27 7.53
C MET A 40 -2.50 1.11 8.53
N LEU A 41 -3.14 1.20 9.69
CA LEU A 41 -3.18 0.11 10.67
C LEU A 41 -3.95 -1.13 10.21
N ALA A 42 -4.77 -1.00 9.17
CA ALA A 42 -5.56 -2.09 8.59
C ALA A 42 -5.03 -2.57 7.24
N VAL A 43 -3.92 -2.00 6.75
CA VAL A 43 -3.25 -2.41 5.52
C VAL A 43 -2.74 -3.84 5.67
N PRO A 44 -2.97 -4.72 4.67
CA PRO A 44 -2.55 -6.11 4.78
C PRO A 44 -1.06 -6.30 4.48
N ASP A 45 -0.46 -7.31 5.11
CA ASP A 45 0.93 -7.72 4.85
C ASP A 45 1.12 -8.28 3.42
N VAL A 46 0.04 -8.76 2.80
CA VAL A 46 0.01 -9.28 1.43
C VAL A 46 -1.14 -8.64 0.67
N LEU A 47 -0.87 -8.17 -0.54
CA LEU A 47 -1.86 -7.60 -1.45
C LEU A 47 -1.63 -8.10 -2.87
N GLY A 48 -2.64 -8.71 -3.50
CA GLY A 48 -2.50 -9.29 -4.83
C GLY A 48 -1.40 -10.37 -4.92
N GLY A 49 -1.18 -11.09 -3.82
CA GLY A 49 -0.09 -12.07 -3.69
C GLY A 49 1.32 -11.50 -3.54
N LEU A 50 1.47 -10.17 -3.44
CA LEU A 50 2.76 -9.49 -3.25
C LEU A 50 2.99 -9.14 -1.78
N GLU A 51 4.24 -9.28 -1.32
CA GLU A 51 4.63 -9.00 0.07
C GLU A 51 4.82 -7.49 0.31
N TYR A 52 4.44 -7.04 1.50
CA TYR A 52 4.60 -5.65 1.94
C TYR A 52 6.07 -5.24 2.08
N HIS A 53 6.38 -4.00 1.67
CA HIS A 53 7.65 -3.33 1.96
C HIS A 53 7.43 -1.98 2.64
N GLU A 54 8.36 -1.63 3.54
CA GLU A 54 8.39 -0.31 4.16
C GLU A 54 8.67 0.77 3.13
N THR A 55 8.07 1.94 3.32
CA THR A 55 8.24 3.10 2.43
C THR A 55 8.82 4.29 3.19
N THR A 56 9.39 5.26 2.46
CA THR A 56 10.08 6.42 3.07
C THR A 56 9.14 7.51 3.60
N SER A 57 7.87 7.48 3.21
CA SER A 57 6.90 8.53 3.53
C SER A 57 5.82 8.04 4.50
N GLN A 58 5.17 8.99 5.14
CA GLN A 58 4.01 8.73 5.98
C GLN A 58 2.77 8.41 5.13
N ALA A 59 1.90 7.55 5.68
CA ALA A 59 0.66 7.13 5.04
C ALA A 59 0.84 6.51 3.64
N THR A 60 1.96 5.83 3.42
CA THR A 60 2.27 5.11 2.20
C THR A 60 2.59 3.63 2.46
N ALA A 61 2.24 2.78 1.52
CA ALA A 61 2.55 1.35 1.53
C ALA A 61 2.90 0.89 0.12
N THR A 62 3.70 -0.16 0.02
CA THR A 62 4.01 -0.77 -1.27
C THR A 62 4.16 -2.28 -1.13
N TRP A 63 3.91 -3.01 -2.22
CA TRP A 63 4.01 -4.46 -2.26
C TRP A 63 4.74 -4.95 -3.51
N GLY A 64 5.63 -5.91 -3.31
CA GLY A 64 6.47 -6.52 -4.35
C GLY A 64 7.73 -5.69 -4.69
N ASP A 65 8.73 -6.37 -5.25
CA ASP A 65 10.01 -5.74 -5.65
C ASP A 65 10.00 -5.21 -7.10
N GLU A 66 9.35 -5.92 -8.02
CA GLU A 66 9.28 -5.57 -9.45
C GLU A 66 7.84 -5.21 -9.81
N PHE A 67 7.63 -4.07 -10.50
CA PHE A 67 6.29 -3.51 -10.76
C PHE A 67 5.44 -3.45 -9.48
N PRO A 68 5.89 -2.70 -8.45
CA PRO A 68 5.24 -2.71 -7.15
C PRO A 68 3.86 -2.05 -7.20
N LEU A 69 2.95 -2.56 -6.38
CA LEU A 69 1.73 -1.83 -6.03
C LEU A 69 2.10 -0.70 -5.08
N VAL A 70 1.55 0.50 -5.29
CA VAL A 70 1.82 1.65 -4.42
C VAL A 70 0.53 2.24 -3.92
N MET A 71 0.35 2.28 -2.59
CA MET A 71 -0.79 2.91 -1.94
C MET A 71 -0.38 4.18 -1.21
N ARG A 72 -1.19 5.23 -1.35
CA ARG A 72 -1.01 6.52 -0.67
C ARG A 72 -2.34 6.98 -0.10
N CYS A 73 -2.42 7.15 1.22
CA CYS A 73 -3.58 7.76 1.87
C CYS A 73 -3.38 9.27 2.00
N GLY A 74 -4.46 10.04 1.82
CA GLY A 74 -4.42 11.50 1.91
C GLY A 74 -4.31 12.18 0.55
N VAL A 75 -4.77 11.56 -0.53
CA VAL A 75 -4.97 12.29 -1.79
C VAL A 75 -6.24 13.14 -1.68
N GLU A 76 -6.35 14.16 -2.53
CA GLU A 76 -7.54 15.02 -2.58
C GLU A 76 -8.79 14.15 -2.84
N PRO A 77 -9.82 14.19 -1.98
CA PRO A 77 -11.05 13.46 -2.21
C PRO A 77 -11.70 13.86 -3.53
N PRO A 78 -11.95 12.90 -4.45
CA PRO A 78 -12.58 13.23 -5.72
C PRO A 78 -13.99 13.79 -5.51
N GLY A 79 -14.33 14.84 -6.26
CA GLY A 79 -15.71 15.28 -6.43
C GLY A 79 -16.48 14.38 -7.40
N PRO A 80 -17.75 14.72 -7.72
CA PRO A 80 -18.52 14.03 -8.76
C PRO A 80 -17.72 13.91 -10.06
N SER A 81 -17.66 12.71 -10.62
CA SER A 81 -16.77 12.36 -11.72
C SER A 81 -17.49 11.57 -12.81
N THR A 82 -16.94 11.59 -14.03
CA THR A 82 -17.35 10.74 -15.15
C THR A 82 -16.41 9.55 -15.39
N GLU A 83 -15.36 9.43 -14.56
CA GLU A 83 -14.44 8.29 -14.60
C GLU A 83 -15.16 6.98 -14.29
N GLN A 84 -14.56 5.85 -14.68
CA GLN A 84 -15.11 4.53 -14.37
C GLN A 84 -15.19 4.34 -12.85
N CYS A 85 -16.41 4.17 -12.33
CA CYS A 85 -16.67 3.97 -10.92
C CYS A 85 -16.99 2.50 -10.65
N LEU A 86 -16.21 1.84 -9.79
CA LEU A 86 -16.41 0.45 -9.40
C LEU A 86 -16.75 0.37 -7.91
N SER A 87 -17.93 -0.15 -7.59
CA SER A 87 -18.31 -0.51 -6.22
C SER A 87 -17.79 -1.90 -5.89
N ILE A 88 -16.83 -1.98 -4.98
CA ILE A 88 -16.18 -3.24 -4.60
C ILE A 88 -16.56 -3.60 -3.17
N GLU A 89 -17.11 -4.81 -2.99
CA GLU A 89 -17.39 -5.36 -1.67
C GLU A 89 -16.10 -5.90 -1.04
N GLY A 90 -15.79 -5.44 0.17
CA GLY A 90 -14.62 -5.89 0.92
C GLY A 90 -14.95 -6.28 2.36
N THR A 91 -13.94 -6.82 3.05
CA THR A 91 -14.05 -7.18 4.47
C THR A 91 -14.04 -5.90 5.33
N GLY A 92 -15.20 -5.30 5.55
CA GLY A 92 -15.36 -4.02 6.26
C GLY A 92 -16.41 -3.09 5.65
N GLY A 93 -16.96 -3.45 4.50
CA GLY A 93 -17.99 -2.72 3.78
C GLY A 93 -17.64 -2.51 2.32
N THR A 94 -18.51 -1.81 1.60
CA THR A 94 -18.28 -1.45 0.21
C THR A 94 -17.39 -0.21 0.11
N VAL A 95 -16.42 -0.25 -0.79
CA VAL A 95 -15.61 0.91 -1.17
C VAL A 95 -15.81 1.14 -2.66
N ASP A 96 -16.14 2.37 -2.99
CA ASP A 96 -16.23 2.81 -4.38
C ASP A 96 -14.86 3.28 -4.84
N TRP A 97 -14.51 2.98 -6.08
CA TRP A 97 -13.21 3.31 -6.67
C TRP A 97 -13.41 3.99 -8.01
N LEU A 98 -12.83 5.17 -8.19
CA LEU A 98 -12.63 5.75 -9.52
C LEU A 98 -11.36 5.13 -10.10
N VAL A 99 -11.48 4.44 -11.22
CA VAL A 99 -10.38 3.79 -11.92
C VAL A 99 -10.04 4.61 -13.16
N ILE A 100 -8.81 5.11 -13.20
CA ILE A 100 -8.25 5.89 -14.30
C ILE A 100 -7.22 5.02 -15.03
N ASP A 101 -7.40 4.88 -16.35
CA ASP A 101 -6.44 4.26 -17.24
C ASP A 101 -5.31 5.25 -17.54
N GLU A 102 -4.09 4.96 -17.09
CA GLU A 102 -2.88 5.71 -17.46
C GLU A 102 -1.96 4.81 -18.29
N ASP A 103 -1.03 5.39 -19.07
CA ASP A 103 -0.22 4.65 -20.06
C ASP A 103 0.35 3.32 -19.52
N GLU A 104 1.08 3.35 -18.40
CA GLU A 104 1.80 2.19 -17.83
C GLU A 104 1.12 1.59 -16.58
N ARG A 105 0.04 2.18 -16.07
CA ARG A 105 -0.60 1.75 -14.81
C ARG A 105 -2.07 2.12 -14.74
N TRP A 106 -2.81 1.40 -13.91
CA TRP A 106 -4.10 1.83 -13.43
C TRP A 106 -3.93 2.65 -12.16
N ARG A 107 -4.62 3.78 -12.08
CA ARG A 107 -4.73 4.57 -10.87
C ARG A 107 -6.14 4.43 -10.33
N ALA A 108 -6.29 3.80 -9.18
CA ALA A 108 -7.57 3.68 -8.49
C ALA A 108 -7.59 4.65 -7.31
N VAL A 109 -8.62 5.50 -7.21
CA VAL A 109 -8.80 6.43 -6.09
C VAL A 109 -10.12 6.14 -5.41
N SER A 110 -10.10 5.98 -4.09
CA SER A 110 -11.31 5.73 -3.32
C SER A 110 -12.29 6.89 -3.45
N PHE A 111 -13.51 6.60 -3.88
CA PHE A 111 -14.61 7.53 -3.97
C PHE A 111 -15.50 7.44 -2.73
N GLY A 112 -16.14 8.55 -2.36
CA GLY A 112 -16.99 8.55 -1.17
C GLY A 112 -16.23 8.58 0.16
N ARG A 113 -14.90 8.73 0.16
CA ARG A 113 -14.03 8.67 1.34
C ARG A 113 -13.22 9.96 1.52
N SER A 114 -13.01 10.34 2.78
CA SER A 114 -12.20 11.51 3.15
C SER A 114 -11.40 11.21 4.43
N PRO A 115 -10.05 11.19 4.39
CA PRO A 115 -9.20 11.35 3.21
C PRO A 115 -9.40 10.25 2.17
N ALA A 116 -9.10 10.54 0.90
CA ALA A 116 -9.10 9.53 -0.14
C ALA A 116 -7.77 8.77 -0.17
N VAL A 117 -7.84 7.52 -0.64
CA VAL A 117 -6.71 6.62 -0.81
C VAL A 117 -6.52 6.36 -2.30
N GLU A 118 -5.29 6.50 -2.77
CA GLU A 118 -4.87 6.13 -4.13
C GLU A 118 -4.13 4.80 -4.07
N LEU A 119 -4.43 3.92 -5.03
CA LEU A 119 -3.68 2.69 -5.30
C LEU A 119 -3.24 2.70 -6.77
N LEU A 120 -1.93 2.61 -6.98
CA LEU A 120 -1.30 2.49 -8.29
C LEU A 120 -1.01 1.03 -8.57
N VAL A 121 -1.53 0.52 -9.68
CA VAL A 121 -1.38 -0.87 -10.11
C VAL A 121 -0.73 -0.89 -11.50
N PRO A 122 0.54 -1.30 -11.63
CA PRO A 122 1.20 -1.40 -12.93
C PRO A 122 0.46 -2.33 -13.89
N LYS A 123 0.42 -2.00 -15.19
CA LYS A 123 -0.32 -2.81 -16.17
C LYS A 123 0.28 -4.20 -16.37
N GLU A 124 1.57 -4.35 -16.11
CA GLU A 124 2.27 -5.64 -16.08
C GLU A 124 1.67 -6.60 -15.05
N ARG A 125 1.06 -6.04 -13.98
CA ARG A 125 0.34 -6.77 -12.93
C ARG A 125 -1.17 -6.83 -13.15
N ALA A 126 -1.71 -6.01 -14.06
CA ALA A 126 -3.15 -5.93 -14.29
C ALA A 126 -3.76 -7.19 -14.96
N GLN A 127 -2.92 -8.10 -15.46
CA GLN A 127 -3.34 -9.43 -15.91
C GLN A 127 -3.86 -10.30 -14.74
N ASP A 128 -3.48 -9.98 -13.49
CA ASP A 128 -3.77 -10.74 -12.28
C ASP A 128 -5.01 -10.22 -11.50
N ALA A 129 -5.95 -9.56 -12.18
CA ALA A 129 -7.25 -9.06 -11.67
C ALA A 129 -7.18 -7.86 -10.71
N VAL A 130 -7.12 -6.64 -11.29
CA VAL A 130 -7.24 -5.35 -10.58
C VAL A 130 -8.43 -5.32 -9.60
N GLY A 131 -9.56 -5.92 -9.95
CA GLY A 131 -10.74 -5.99 -9.07
C GLY A 131 -10.48 -6.73 -7.76
N ASP A 132 -9.71 -7.83 -7.80
CA ASP A 132 -9.39 -8.62 -6.61
C ASP A 132 -8.41 -7.84 -5.70
N VAL A 133 -7.42 -7.19 -6.29
CA VAL A 133 -6.51 -6.27 -5.58
C VAL A 133 -7.30 -5.15 -4.89
N LEU A 134 -8.26 -4.54 -5.58
CA LEU A 134 -9.11 -3.51 -5.00
C LEU A 134 -10.00 -4.07 -3.89
N ALA A 135 -10.50 -5.30 -4.02
CA ALA A 135 -11.32 -5.94 -2.98
C ALA A 135 -10.54 -6.20 -1.70
N GLU A 136 -9.30 -6.68 -1.83
CA GLU A 136 -8.38 -6.88 -0.70
C GLU A 136 -8.03 -5.54 -0.04
N ALA A 137 -7.67 -4.52 -0.82
CA ALA A 137 -7.36 -3.18 -0.30
C ALA A 137 -8.57 -2.51 0.37
N SER A 138 -9.80 -2.80 -0.09
CA SER A 138 -11.03 -2.17 0.40
C SER A 138 -11.27 -2.39 1.90
N ALA A 139 -10.76 -3.48 2.48
CA ALA A 139 -10.83 -3.70 3.92
C ALA A 139 -10.12 -2.59 4.74
N ALA A 140 -8.93 -2.17 4.31
CA ALA A 140 -8.19 -1.07 4.92
C ALA A 140 -8.81 0.29 4.58
N VAL A 141 -9.18 0.49 3.32
CA VAL A 141 -9.69 1.77 2.81
C VAL A 141 -11.07 2.12 3.39
N SER A 142 -11.90 1.11 3.69
CA SER A 142 -13.20 1.31 4.36
C SER A 142 -13.09 1.99 5.73
N ARG A 143 -11.90 2.02 6.33
CA ARG A 143 -11.62 2.69 7.62
C ARG A 143 -11.60 4.22 7.51
N ALA A 144 -11.40 4.76 6.31
CA ALA A 144 -11.55 6.18 6.06
C ALA A 144 -13.04 6.59 6.20
N PRO A 145 -13.34 7.72 6.88
CA PRO A 145 -14.69 8.24 6.96
C PRO A 145 -15.35 8.39 5.59
N SER A 146 -16.66 8.15 5.55
CA SER A 146 -17.44 8.49 4.36
C SER A 146 -17.68 9.99 4.28
N ASN A 147 -17.63 10.54 3.07
CA ASN A 147 -18.04 11.92 2.76
C ASN A 147 -19.44 12.00 2.11
N GLY A 148 -20.15 10.88 2.00
CA GLY A 148 -21.52 10.79 1.47
C GLY A 148 -21.65 10.72 -0.06
N LEU A 149 -20.53 10.68 -0.80
CA LEU A 149 -20.55 10.35 -2.22
C LEU A 149 -20.51 8.82 -2.42
N GLU A 150 -21.08 8.35 -3.53
CA GLU A 150 -21.15 6.94 -3.90
C GLU A 150 -21.23 6.81 -5.44
N CYS A 151 -20.77 5.69 -6.00
CA CYS A 151 -21.00 5.37 -7.42
C CYS A 151 -22.51 5.39 -7.71
N ARG A 152 -22.92 5.99 -8.84
CA ARG A 152 -24.32 6.05 -9.29
C ARG A 152 -24.47 5.60 -10.73
#